data_AF-A0A9X1KUF4-F1
#
_entry.id   AF-A0A9X1KUF4-F1
#
_cell.length_a   1.000
_cell.length_b   1.000
_cell.length_c   1.000
_cell.angle_alpha   90.00
_cell.angle_beta   90.00
_cell.angle_gamma   90.00
#
_symmetry.space_group_name_H-M   'P 1'
#
loop_
_entity.id
_entity.type
_entity.pdbx_description
1 polymer ?
#
loop_
_entity_poly.entity_id
_entity_poly.type
_entity_poly.pdbx_seq_one_letter_code
_entity_poly.pdbx_strand_id
1 'polypeptide(L)'
;MEFLDDAVRPDVFHKMYNGIADSNEEWNNIPITGGELYDWKDDSTYIQDPPFFQNMSPETDDIQPIKDARVLVLVGDSITTDHISPAGAIKADTPAGRYLIDNGVEKVDFNSYGSRRGNDRVMTRGTFANVRLRNKLAPGTEGGYTTYFPTEEVMFIYDASRKYQKENVPLIVIAGKEEPGGNGCAAPAVQPR
;
A
#
# COMPACT_ATOMS: atom_id res chain seq x y z
N MET A 1 -9.07 42.59 -5.35
CA MET A 1 -8.22 42.28 -6.52
C MET A 1 -6.88 43.00 -6.41
N GLU A 2 -6.87 44.30 -6.05
CA GLU A 2 -5.65 45.13 -5.85
C GLU A 2 -4.54 44.50 -4.98
N PHE A 3 -4.86 43.91 -3.83
CA PHE A 3 -3.85 43.26 -2.97
C PHE A 3 -3.26 41.96 -3.54
N LEU A 4 -3.93 41.32 -4.51
CA LEU A 4 -3.50 40.06 -5.10
C LEU A 4 -2.46 40.31 -6.20
N ASP A 5 -2.64 41.37 -6.98
CA ASP A 5 -1.68 41.81 -8.01
C ASP A 5 -0.37 42.32 -7.38
N ASP A 6 -0.44 42.97 -6.22
CA ASP A 6 0.74 43.41 -5.45
C ASP A 6 1.45 42.27 -4.70
N ALA A 7 0.72 41.21 -4.31
CA ALA A 7 1.27 40.06 -3.59
C ALA A 7 1.84 38.97 -4.52
N VAL A 8 1.31 38.83 -5.74
CA VAL A 8 1.67 37.78 -6.70
C VAL A 8 2.49 38.39 -7.83
N ARG A 9 3.70 38.85 -7.49
CA ARG A 9 4.59 39.49 -8.47
C ARG A 9 5.52 38.48 -9.15
N PRO A 10 5.69 38.54 -10.49
CA PRO A 10 6.56 37.62 -11.24
C PRO A 10 8.00 37.53 -10.71
N ASP A 11 8.56 38.63 -10.20
CA ASP A 11 9.92 38.66 -9.65
C ASP A 11 10.08 37.81 -8.38
N VAL A 12 9.03 37.66 -7.58
CA VAL A 12 9.02 36.76 -6.42
C VAL A 12 9.08 35.30 -6.88
N PHE A 13 8.34 34.92 -7.92
CA PHE A 13 8.40 33.58 -8.50
C PHE A 13 9.78 33.31 -9.09
N HIS A 14 10.34 34.24 -9.87
CA HIS A 14 11.70 34.10 -10.37
C HIS A 14 12.71 33.92 -9.24
N LYS A 15 12.62 34.70 -8.16
CA LYS A 15 13.51 34.55 -7.01
C LYS A 15 13.35 33.19 -6.29
N MET A 16 12.13 32.70 -6.14
CA MET A 16 11.85 31.44 -5.43
C MET A 16 12.22 30.18 -6.23
N TYR A 17 12.03 30.21 -7.55
CA TYR A 17 12.28 29.05 -8.41
C TYR A 17 13.69 29.04 -9.02
N ASN A 18 14.38 30.18 -9.09
CA ASN A 18 15.77 30.23 -9.52
C ASN A 18 16.66 29.47 -8.53
N GLY A 19 17.36 28.44 -9.02
CA GLY A 19 18.29 27.65 -8.21
C GLY A 19 17.61 26.66 -7.27
N ILE A 20 16.32 26.37 -7.42
CA ILE A 20 15.63 25.38 -6.57
C ILE A 20 16.29 23.99 -6.62
N ALA A 21 16.84 23.62 -7.79
CA ALA A 21 17.56 22.38 -7.99
C ALA A 21 18.83 22.26 -7.12
N ASP A 22 19.49 23.39 -6.85
CA ASP A 22 20.74 23.44 -6.09
C ASP A 22 20.54 23.98 -4.66
N SER A 23 19.28 24.29 -4.27
CA SER A 23 18.97 25.03 -3.05
C SER A 23 19.16 24.26 -1.74
N ASN A 24 19.32 22.94 -1.79
CA ASN A 24 19.48 22.09 -0.62
C ASN A 24 20.78 21.29 -0.71
N GLU A 25 21.77 21.69 0.10
CA GLU A 25 23.09 21.05 0.14
C GLU A 25 23.01 19.57 0.54
N GLU A 26 22.13 19.18 1.46
CA GLU A 26 21.98 17.77 1.85
C GLU A 26 21.46 16.93 0.68
N TRP A 27 20.46 17.43 -0.05
CA TRP A 27 19.92 16.79 -1.25
C TRP A 27 20.99 16.62 -2.33
N ASN A 28 21.76 17.68 -2.59
CA ASN A 28 22.81 17.68 -3.62
C ASN A 28 23.97 16.72 -3.29
N ASN A 29 24.20 16.48 -1.99
CA ASN A 29 25.28 15.62 -1.50
C ASN A 29 24.88 14.13 -1.41
N ILE A 30 23.63 13.76 -1.73
CA ILE A 30 23.22 12.35 -1.76
C ILE A 30 24.03 11.62 -2.84
N PRO A 31 24.81 10.59 -2.49
CA PRO A 31 25.58 9.83 -3.46
C PRO A 31 24.64 9.14 -4.47
N ILE A 32 24.90 9.34 -5.76
CA ILE A 32 24.17 8.65 -6.82
C ILE A 32 25.06 7.59 -7.47
N THR A 33 24.49 6.40 -7.67
CA THR A 33 25.07 5.36 -8.52
C THR A 33 24.42 5.46 -9.89
N GLY A 34 25.21 5.65 -10.94
CA GLY A 34 24.71 5.62 -12.32
C GLY A 34 24.39 4.19 -12.79
N GLY A 35 23.64 4.07 -13.88
CA GLY A 35 23.31 2.79 -14.52
C GLY A 35 21.93 2.82 -15.18
N GLU A 36 21.71 1.96 -16.16
CA GLU A 36 20.38 1.77 -16.78
C GLU A 36 19.46 0.87 -15.93
N LEU A 37 20.06 0.01 -15.09
CA LEU A 37 19.37 -0.93 -14.22
C LEU A 37 19.61 -0.57 -12.75
N TYR A 38 18.57 -0.72 -11.93
CA TYR A 38 18.65 -0.48 -10.49
C TYR A 38 19.32 -1.67 -9.77
N ASP A 39 20.30 -1.38 -8.92
CA ASP A 39 21.02 -2.37 -8.13
C ASP A 39 20.24 -2.68 -6.84
N TRP A 40 19.28 -3.61 -6.95
CA TRP A 40 18.43 -4.02 -5.84
C TRP A 40 19.24 -4.54 -4.65
N LYS A 41 18.83 -4.14 -3.44
CA LYS A 41 19.42 -4.57 -2.18
C LYS A 41 18.44 -5.46 -1.44
N ASP A 42 18.77 -6.75 -1.31
CA ASP A 42 17.88 -7.74 -0.70
C ASP A 42 17.53 -7.41 0.76
N ASP A 43 18.46 -6.77 1.48
CA ASP A 43 18.33 -6.33 2.87
C ASP A 43 17.62 -4.97 3.02
N SER A 44 17.30 -4.28 1.92
CA SER A 44 16.61 -3.00 1.96
C SER A 44 15.19 -3.16 2.47
N THR A 45 14.85 -2.45 3.54
CA THR A 45 13.46 -2.44 4.05
C THR A 45 12.60 -1.34 3.43
N TYR A 46 13.13 -0.55 2.48
CA TYR A 46 12.42 0.55 1.82
C TYR A 46 12.14 0.32 0.33
N ILE A 47 13.08 -0.30 -0.39
CA ILE A 47 13.01 -0.50 -1.84
C ILE A 47 13.25 -1.98 -2.12
N GLN A 48 12.27 -2.65 -2.71
CA GLN A 48 12.30 -4.09 -3.03
C GLN A 48 11.83 -4.32 -4.46
N ASP A 49 12.40 -5.32 -5.13
CA ASP A 49 11.99 -5.72 -6.48
C ASP A 49 10.63 -6.45 -6.40
N PRO A 50 9.54 -5.84 -6.92
CA PRO A 50 8.22 -6.41 -6.75
C PRO A 50 7.97 -7.56 -7.74
N PRO A 51 7.14 -8.55 -7.38
CA PRO A 51 6.95 -9.75 -8.19
C PRO A 51 6.07 -9.57 -9.44
N PHE A 52 5.73 -8.33 -9.85
CA PHE A 52 4.70 -8.07 -10.87
C PHE A 52 4.99 -8.66 -12.24
N PHE A 53 6.28 -8.73 -12.60
CA PHE A 53 6.72 -9.19 -13.92
C PHE A 53 7.35 -10.59 -13.86
N GLN A 54 7.32 -11.25 -12.70
CA GLN A 54 7.82 -12.62 -12.59
C GLN A 54 6.96 -13.55 -13.44
N ASN A 55 7.61 -14.34 -14.30
CA ASN A 55 6.96 -15.26 -15.23
C ASN A 55 6.02 -14.60 -16.25
N MET A 56 6.23 -13.31 -16.57
CA MET A 56 5.46 -12.63 -17.61
C MET A 56 5.85 -13.14 -19.00
N SER A 57 4.89 -13.71 -19.72
CA SER A 57 5.06 -14.12 -21.13
C SER A 57 4.94 -12.92 -22.08
N PRO A 58 5.68 -12.89 -23.21
CA PRO A 58 5.45 -11.93 -24.30
C PRO A 58 4.08 -12.11 -24.97
N GLU A 59 3.52 -13.33 -24.92
CA GLU A 59 2.21 -13.67 -25.45
C GLU A 59 1.15 -13.61 -24.34
N THR A 60 -0.03 -13.10 -24.66
CA THR A 60 -1.14 -13.00 -23.70
C THR A 60 -1.95 -14.29 -23.68
N ASP A 61 -2.19 -14.82 -22.48
CA ASP A 61 -3.13 -15.93 -22.28
C ASP A 61 -4.59 -15.49 -22.41
N ASP A 62 -5.47 -16.46 -22.71
CA ASP A 62 -6.91 -16.25 -22.70
C ASP A 62 -7.43 -15.93 -21.29
N ILE A 63 -8.42 -15.03 -21.20
CA ILE A 63 -9.08 -14.69 -19.94
C ILE A 63 -9.76 -15.94 -19.37
N GLN A 64 -9.28 -16.39 -18.21
CA GLN A 64 -9.84 -17.55 -17.52
C GLN A 64 -10.98 -17.15 -16.56
N PRO A 65 -12.04 -17.97 -16.44
CA PRO A 65 -13.09 -17.75 -15.46
C PRO A 65 -12.56 -17.97 -14.03
N ILE A 66 -12.93 -17.08 -13.12
CA ILE A 66 -12.71 -17.27 -11.68
C ILE A 66 -13.76 -18.28 -11.17
N LYS A 67 -13.32 -19.43 -10.67
CA LYS A 67 -14.17 -20.49 -10.12
C LYS A 67 -13.87 -20.71 -8.64
N ASP A 68 -14.90 -21.06 -7.88
CA ASP A 68 -14.79 -21.46 -6.46
C ASP A 68 -14.08 -20.44 -5.55
N ALA A 69 -14.17 -19.15 -5.88
CA ALA A 69 -13.55 -18.09 -5.12
C ALA A 69 -14.14 -17.96 -3.70
N ARG A 70 -13.32 -17.46 -2.77
CA ARG A 70 -13.73 -17.12 -1.41
C ARG A 70 -13.77 -15.62 -1.22
N VAL A 71 -14.77 -15.15 -0.48
CA VAL A 71 -14.86 -13.74 -0.08
C VAL A 71 -13.85 -13.52 1.04
N LEU A 72 -12.81 -12.72 0.77
CA LEU A 72 -11.79 -12.38 1.78
C LEU A 72 -12.22 -11.19 2.62
N VAL A 73 -12.90 -10.23 1.99
CA VAL A 73 -13.35 -8.98 2.62
C VAL A 73 -14.80 -8.72 2.20
N LEU A 74 -15.68 -8.55 3.18
CA LEU A 74 -17.05 -8.13 2.98
C LEU A 74 -17.29 -6.84 3.76
N VAL A 75 -17.48 -5.73 3.07
CA VAL A 75 -17.58 -4.40 3.67
C VAL A 75 -18.85 -3.68 3.25
N GLY A 76 -19.20 -2.64 4.01
CA GLY A 76 -20.34 -1.78 3.72
C GLY A 76 -20.04 -0.72 2.67
N ASP A 77 -20.83 0.33 2.70
CA ASP A 77 -20.70 1.50 1.84
C ASP A 77 -19.52 2.39 2.28
N SER A 78 -19.12 3.32 1.42
CA SER A 78 -18.14 4.38 1.70
C SER A 78 -16.76 3.90 2.16
N ILE A 79 -16.27 2.79 1.59
CA ILE A 79 -14.89 2.34 1.80
C ILE A 79 -13.94 3.18 0.97
N THR A 80 -13.11 3.97 1.65
CA THR A 80 -12.11 4.85 1.01
C THR A 80 -10.81 4.12 0.70
N THR A 81 -9.96 4.73 -0.13
CA THR A 81 -8.61 4.22 -0.42
C THR A 81 -7.73 4.10 0.82
N ASP A 82 -7.94 4.95 1.84
CA ASP A 82 -7.22 4.84 3.12
C ASP A 82 -7.61 3.58 3.91
N HIS A 83 -8.84 3.07 3.74
CA HIS A 83 -9.22 1.79 4.32
C HIS A 83 -8.52 0.61 3.62
N ILE A 84 -8.30 0.71 2.32
CA ILE A 84 -7.71 -0.34 1.48
C ILE A 84 -6.18 -0.32 1.58
N SER A 85 -5.55 0.85 1.50
CA SER A 85 -4.11 1.06 1.55
C SER A 85 -3.81 2.23 2.50
N PRO A 86 -3.79 2.00 3.82
CA PRO A 86 -3.51 3.04 4.79
C PRO A 86 -2.12 3.64 4.56
N ALA A 87 -1.98 4.94 4.77
CA ALA A 87 -0.68 5.62 4.68
C ALA A 87 -0.03 5.90 6.06
N GLY A 88 -0.77 5.66 7.15
CA GLY A 88 -0.39 6.01 8.52
C GLY A 88 0.64 5.10 9.18
N ALA A 89 0.70 5.16 10.51
CA ALA A 89 1.67 4.42 11.32
C ALA A 89 1.47 2.89 11.26
N ILE A 90 2.59 2.16 11.29
CA ILE A 90 2.62 0.69 11.36
C ILE A 90 2.66 0.27 12.83
N LYS A 91 1.79 -0.66 13.24
CA LYS A 91 1.79 -1.19 14.62
C LYS A 91 2.60 -2.49 14.69
N ALA A 92 3.33 -2.69 15.79
CA ALA A 92 4.22 -3.85 15.99
C ALA A 92 3.50 -5.20 15.97
N ASP A 93 2.26 -5.25 16.41
CA ASP A 93 1.45 -6.47 16.48
C ASP A 93 0.76 -6.85 15.15
N THR A 94 0.97 -6.07 14.09
CA THR A 94 0.42 -6.31 12.74
C THR A 94 1.38 -7.13 11.86
N PRO A 95 0.90 -7.75 10.76
CA PRO A 95 1.76 -8.49 9.84
C PRO A 95 2.95 -7.67 9.32
N ALA A 96 2.72 -6.40 8.96
CA ALA A 96 3.79 -5.49 8.51
C ALA A 96 4.79 -5.17 9.62
N GLY A 97 4.32 -4.94 10.85
CA GLY A 97 5.18 -4.71 12.00
C GLY A 97 6.06 -5.91 12.34
N ARG A 98 5.49 -7.12 12.32
CA ARG A 98 6.24 -8.37 12.50
C ARG A 98 7.31 -8.55 11.43
N TYR A 99 6.95 -8.34 10.16
CA TYR A 99 7.92 -8.38 9.06
C TYR A 99 9.10 -7.42 9.27
N LEU A 100 8.84 -6.19 9.70
CA LEU A 100 9.91 -5.21 9.96
C LEU A 100 10.82 -5.66 11.11
N ILE A 101 10.25 -6.16 12.21
CA ILE A 101 11.00 -6.71 13.35
C ILE A 101 11.85 -7.91 12.93
N ASP A 102 11.27 -8.84 12.16
CA ASP A 102 11.96 -10.03 11.67
C ASP A 102 13.14 -9.67 10.73
N ASN A 103 13.10 -8.48 10.11
CA ASN A 103 14.18 -7.93 9.28
C ASN A 103 15.07 -6.92 10.06
N GLY A 104 15.04 -6.94 11.39
CA GLY A 104 15.94 -6.17 12.24
C GLY A 104 15.61 -4.67 12.35
N VAL A 105 14.42 -4.24 11.95
CA VAL A 105 13.99 -2.84 12.08
C VAL A 105 13.37 -2.62 13.46
N GLU A 106 13.91 -1.65 14.19
CA GLU A 106 13.35 -1.26 15.48
C GLU A 106 12.02 -0.50 15.32
N LYS A 107 11.16 -0.58 16.34
CA LYS A 107 9.83 0.05 16.29
C LYS A 107 9.87 1.56 16.03
N VAL A 108 10.90 2.25 16.52
CA VAL A 108 11.10 3.69 16.30
C VAL A 108 11.35 4.02 14.83
N ASP A 109 11.91 3.06 14.08
CA ASP A 109 12.29 3.20 12.67
C ASP A 109 11.26 2.61 11.70
N PHE A 110 10.11 2.15 12.19
CA PHE A 110 9.04 1.64 11.33
C PHE A 110 8.59 2.65 10.28
N ASN A 111 8.59 3.93 10.66
CA ASN A 111 8.07 5.03 9.86
C ASN A 111 6.57 4.75 9.53
N SER A 112 6.08 5.24 8.40
CA SER A 112 4.68 5.08 7.98
C SER A 112 4.53 4.13 6.80
N TYR A 113 3.33 3.57 6.58
CA TYR A 113 3.04 2.83 5.34
C TYR A 113 3.33 3.68 4.10
N GLY A 114 3.06 5.00 4.14
CA GLY A 114 3.39 5.92 3.06
C GLY A 114 4.89 5.93 2.71
N SER A 115 5.75 5.90 3.72
CA SER A 115 7.22 5.87 3.53
C SER A 115 7.74 4.52 3.00
N ARG A 116 6.97 3.44 3.18
CA ARG A 116 7.35 2.07 2.80
C ARG A 116 6.79 1.64 1.44
N ARG A 117 6.28 2.59 0.63
CA ARG A 117 5.63 2.31 -0.67
C ARG A 117 6.53 1.64 -1.71
N GLY A 118 7.85 1.80 -1.60
CA GLY A 118 8.82 1.09 -2.44
C GLY A 118 9.03 -0.39 -2.06
N ASN A 119 8.37 -0.86 -0.99
CA ASN A 119 8.50 -2.22 -0.48
C ASN A 119 7.15 -2.95 -0.55
N ASP A 120 6.94 -3.73 -1.60
CA ASP A 120 5.72 -4.52 -1.81
C ASP A 120 5.44 -5.49 -0.64
N ARG A 121 6.50 -6.02 -0.01
CA ARG A 121 6.39 -6.95 1.13
C ARG A 121 5.75 -6.27 2.34
N VAL A 122 6.03 -4.99 2.56
CA VAL A 122 5.37 -4.19 3.62
C VAL A 122 3.96 -3.78 3.17
N MET A 123 3.83 -3.32 1.92
CA MET A 123 2.56 -2.78 1.42
C MET A 123 1.45 -3.84 1.33
N THR A 124 1.77 -5.05 0.85
CA THR A 124 0.82 -6.18 0.81
C THR A 124 0.35 -6.60 2.20
N ARG A 125 1.22 -6.50 3.21
CA ARG A 125 0.88 -6.71 4.63
C ARG A 125 0.04 -5.57 5.22
N GLY A 126 0.14 -4.37 4.63
CA GLY A 126 -0.64 -3.20 4.97
C GLY A 126 -2.00 -3.11 4.28
N THR A 127 -2.24 -3.91 3.24
CA THR A 127 -3.51 -3.94 2.53
C THR A 127 -4.66 -4.32 3.47
N PHE A 128 -5.70 -3.49 3.50
CA PHE A 128 -6.82 -3.57 4.43
C PHE A 128 -6.44 -3.49 5.93
N ALA A 129 -5.22 -3.07 6.28
CA ALA A 129 -4.77 -2.99 7.67
C ALA A 129 -5.23 -1.72 8.41
N ASN A 130 -6.13 -0.93 7.82
CA ASN A 130 -6.65 0.27 8.47
C ASN A 130 -7.39 -0.09 9.76
N VAL A 131 -7.03 0.57 10.86
CA VAL A 131 -7.57 0.30 12.20
C VAL A 131 -9.08 0.53 12.32
N ARG A 132 -9.69 1.27 11.38
CA ARG A 132 -11.13 1.56 11.34
C ARG A 132 -11.90 0.65 10.38
N LEU A 133 -11.22 -0.25 9.67
CA LEU A 133 -11.89 -1.19 8.80
C LEU A 133 -12.77 -2.13 9.63
N ARG A 134 -14.02 -2.32 9.20
CA ARG A 134 -14.99 -3.24 9.82
C ARG A 134 -15.44 -4.25 8.79
N ASN A 135 -14.78 -5.40 8.79
CA ASN A 135 -15.11 -6.50 7.90
C ASN A 135 -16.29 -7.30 8.48
N LYS A 136 -17.39 -7.41 7.72
CA LYS A 136 -18.60 -8.14 8.14
C LYS A 136 -18.34 -9.64 8.31
N LEU A 137 -17.24 -10.18 7.76
CA LEU A 137 -16.84 -11.57 7.96
C LEU A 137 -16.26 -11.85 9.35
N ALA A 138 -15.76 -10.83 10.06
CA ALA A 138 -15.17 -10.93 11.40
C ALA A 138 -15.92 -10.01 12.38
N PRO A 139 -17.19 -10.34 12.72
CA PRO A 139 -18.01 -9.48 13.57
C PRO A 139 -17.37 -9.27 14.95
N GLY A 140 -17.47 -8.04 15.45
CA GLY A 140 -16.87 -7.65 16.74
C GLY A 140 -15.40 -7.23 16.67
N THR A 141 -14.79 -7.27 15.48
CA THR A 141 -13.42 -6.77 15.27
C THR A 141 -13.38 -5.42 14.57
N GLU A 142 -12.33 -4.64 14.85
CA GLU A 142 -11.93 -3.46 14.09
C GLU A 142 -10.47 -3.61 13.67
N GLY A 143 -10.16 -3.23 12.44
CA GLY A 143 -8.85 -3.41 11.84
C GLY A 143 -8.85 -4.38 10.66
N GLY A 144 -7.65 -4.76 10.22
CA GLY A 144 -7.45 -5.65 9.08
C GLY A 144 -7.71 -7.13 9.39
N TYR A 145 -8.87 -7.45 9.95
CA TYR A 145 -9.27 -8.81 10.32
C TYR A 145 -10.27 -9.41 9.33
N THR A 146 -10.25 -10.74 9.23
CA THR A 146 -11.23 -11.55 8.50
C THR A 146 -11.36 -12.93 9.13
N THR A 147 -12.40 -13.67 8.76
CA THR A 147 -12.57 -15.07 9.14
C THR A 147 -12.05 -15.97 8.03
N TYR A 148 -11.10 -16.83 8.35
CA TYR A 148 -10.61 -17.85 7.43
C TYR A 148 -11.56 -19.05 7.46
N PHE A 149 -12.43 -19.15 6.45
CA PHE A 149 -13.56 -20.10 6.44
C PHE A 149 -13.19 -21.58 6.66
N PRO A 150 -12.07 -22.12 6.15
CA PRO A 150 -11.74 -23.52 6.38
C PRO A 150 -11.59 -23.92 7.86
N THR A 151 -11.22 -22.98 8.73
CA THR A 151 -11.05 -23.24 10.19
C THR A 151 -11.93 -22.35 11.08
N GLU A 152 -12.70 -21.44 10.49
CA GLU A 152 -13.50 -20.43 11.19
C GLU A 152 -12.69 -19.51 12.14
N GLU A 153 -11.37 -19.45 11.95
CA GLU A 153 -10.48 -18.65 12.77
C GLU A 153 -10.48 -17.18 12.30
N VAL A 154 -10.61 -16.25 13.24
CA VAL A 154 -10.44 -14.82 12.98
C VAL A 154 -8.94 -14.48 13.00
N MET A 155 -8.43 -13.94 11.90
CA MET A 155 -7.02 -13.58 11.74
C MET A 155 -6.85 -12.33 10.86
N PHE A 156 -5.61 -11.88 10.67
CA PHE A 156 -5.35 -10.76 9.76
C PHE A 156 -5.66 -11.15 8.31
N ILE A 157 -6.18 -10.19 7.53
CA ILE A 157 -6.50 -10.36 6.10
C ILE A 157 -5.29 -10.86 5.31
N TYR A 158 -4.09 -10.34 5.61
CA TYR A 158 -2.84 -10.82 5.00
C TYR A 158 -2.57 -12.30 5.30
N ASP A 159 -2.74 -12.73 6.55
CA ASP A 159 -2.47 -14.12 6.93
C ASP A 159 -3.48 -15.07 6.26
N ALA A 160 -4.76 -14.70 6.23
CA ALA A 160 -5.80 -15.44 5.54
C ALA A 160 -5.55 -15.50 4.02
N SER A 161 -5.14 -14.41 3.38
CA SER A 161 -4.84 -14.39 1.95
C SER A 161 -3.66 -15.30 1.61
N ARG A 162 -2.62 -15.34 2.45
CA ARG A 162 -1.49 -16.25 2.29
C ARG A 162 -1.88 -17.72 2.48
N LYS A 163 -2.83 -18.03 3.38
CA LYS A 163 -3.37 -19.40 3.51
C LYS A 163 -4.12 -19.81 2.22
N TYR A 164 -5.03 -18.98 1.73
CA TYR A 164 -5.76 -19.26 0.49
C TYR A 164 -4.87 -19.33 -0.75
N GLN A 165 -3.83 -18.49 -0.84
CA GLN A 165 -2.86 -18.55 -1.93
C GLN A 165 -2.14 -19.91 -1.98
N LYS A 166 -1.77 -20.48 -0.82
CA LYS A 166 -1.17 -21.83 -0.75
C LYS A 166 -2.13 -22.93 -1.19
N GLU A 167 -3.43 -22.71 -1.02
CA GLU A 167 -4.51 -23.63 -1.41
C GLU A 167 -4.96 -23.43 -2.86
N ASN A 168 -4.38 -22.46 -3.59
CA ASN A 168 -4.80 -22.04 -4.93
C ASN A 168 -6.28 -21.66 -5.01
N VAL A 169 -6.80 -21.04 -3.95
CA VAL A 169 -8.19 -20.59 -3.88
C VAL A 169 -8.26 -19.12 -4.29
N PRO A 170 -8.98 -18.76 -5.36
CA PRO A 170 -9.15 -17.36 -5.76
C PRO A 170 -9.88 -16.56 -4.67
N LEU A 171 -9.54 -15.28 -4.55
CA LEU A 171 -10.13 -14.39 -3.55
C LEU A 171 -10.88 -13.24 -4.22
N ILE A 172 -12.01 -12.86 -3.62
CA ILE A 172 -12.80 -11.70 -4.03
C ILE A 172 -13.09 -10.78 -2.84
N VAL A 173 -13.37 -9.53 -3.16
CA VAL A 173 -13.84 -8.52 -2.21
C VAL A 173 -15.24 -8.11 -2.62
N ILE A 174 -16.15 -8.06 -1.65
CA ILE A 174 -17.51 -7.54 -1.84
C ILE A 174 -17.62 -6.25 -1.03
N ALA A 175 -17.96 -5.16 -1.70
CA ALA A 175 -18.11 -3.84 -1.12
C ALA A 175 -19.48 -3.23 -1.45
N GLY A 176 -19.91 -2.30 -0.59
CA GLY A 176 -21.11 -1.51 -0.81
C GLY A 176 -20.89 -0.34 -1.78
N LYS A 177 -21.80 0.62 -1.75
CA LYS A 177 -21.82 1.80 -2.62
C LYS A 177 -20.81 2.86 -2.16
N GLU A 178 -20.24 3.61 -3.10
CA GLU A 178 -19.49 4.83 -2.83
C GLU A 178 -20.43 6.04 -2.76
N GLU A 179 -20.27 6.90 -1.73
CA GLU A 179 -21.02 8.16 -1.65
C GLU A 179 -20.48 9.19 -2.65
N PRO A 180 -21.34 9.98 -3.34
CA PRO A 180 -20.89 10.96 -4.32
C PRO A 180 -20.09 12.09 -3.64
N GLY A 181 -18.78 12.16 -3.89
CA GLY A 181 -17.92 13.25 -3.40
C GLY A 181 -16.63 12.81 -2.69
N GLY A 182 -16.43 11.50 -2.48
CA GLY A 182 -15.13 10.97 -2.06
C GLY A 182 -14.09 11.14 -3.17
N ASN A 183 -12.84 11.45 -2.80
CA ASN A 183 -11.71 11.29 -3.71
C ASN A 183 -11.73 9.85 -4.21
N GLY A 184 -11.94 9.66 -5.51
CA GLY A 184 -12.36 8.38 -6.08
C GLY A 184 -11.48 7.19 -5.68
N CYS A 185 -12.08 6.01 -5.73
CA CYS A 185 -11.44 4.70 -5.56
C CYS A 185 -10.34 4.42 -6.60
N ALA A 186 -9.24 5.17 -6.58
CA ALA A 186 -7.95 4.72 -7.08
C ALA A 186 -7.18 4.15 -5.89
N ALA A 187 -7.63 2.99 -5.39
CA ALA A 187 -6.67 2.15 -4.68
C ALA A 187 -5.54 1.86 -5.68
N PRO A 188 -4.27 1.74 -5.24
CA PRO A 188 -3.29 1.11 -6.10
C PRO A 188 -3.80 -0.32 -6.37
N ALA A 189 -4.37 -0.55 -7.56
CA ALA A 189 -4.87 -1.85 -8.03
C ALA A 189 -3.77 -2.93 -8.10
N VAL A 190 -2.57 -2.57 -7.67
CA VAL A 190 -1.36 -3.35 -7.52
C VAL A 190 -1.39 -4.23 -6.26
N GLN A 191 -1.98 -3.76 -5.16
CA GLN A 191 -1.96 -4.48 -3.87
C GLN A 191 -2.98 -5.62 -3.72
N PRO A 192 -4.17 -5.58 -4.35
CA PRO A 192 -5.14 -6.68 -4.28
C PRO A 192 -4.85 -7.88 -5.20
N ARG A 193 -3.73 -7.86 -5.95
CA ARG A 193 -3.34 -8.94 -6.87
C ARG A 193 -2.43 -9.97 -6.20
#